data_AF-A0A9D3XU68-F1
#
_entry.id   AF-A0A9D3XU68-F1
#
_cell.length_a   1.000
_cell.length_b   1.000
_cell.length_c   1.000
_cell.angle_alpha   90.00
_cell.angle_beta   90.00
_cell.angle_gamma   90.00
#
_symmetry.space_group_name_H-M   'P 1'
#
loop_
_entity.id
_entity.type
_entity.pdbx_description
1 polymer ?
#
loop_
_entity_poly.entity_id
_entity_poly.type
_entity_poly.pdbx_seq_one_letter_code
_entity_poly.pdbx_strand_id
1 'polypeptide(L)'
;MLVDVFAPEFRSPKNMHLRNFYIIVPPLTLNFVEHSISCKEKLNKKNKGGAAFTDDGFAMGVAYILKLLNQYQEFDSLHWFQSVREKYVKEIRAVAKQQNVQSTSQDEKLLQTMNLTHKRLEVCLQEFELLYFSLSSARIFFRADKTAAEENQEKKEREEESVKTSIGDLSTAAPADPVVK
;
A
#
# COMPACT_ATOMS: atom_id res chain seq x y z
N MET A 1 -5.95 -16.13 -10.27
CA MET A 1 -4.58 -15.54 -10.42
C MET A 1 -3.50 -16.52 -9.95
N LEU A 2 -2.21 -16.28 -10.24
CA LEU A 2 -1.08 -17.06 -9.67
C LEU A 2 -1.14 -17.12 -8.13
N VAL A 3 -1.69 -16.08 -7.51
CA VAL A 3 -2.02 -16.04 -6.08
C VAL A 3 -2.80 -17.27 -5.63
N ASP A 4 -3.84 -17.67 -6.36
CA ASP A 4 -4.74 -18.76 -5.95
C ASP A 4 -4.08 -20.13 -6.09
N VAL A 5 -3.21 -20.27 -7.09
CA VAL A 5 -2.46 -21.52 -7.35
C VAL A 5 -1.42 -21.76 -6.27
N PHE A 6 -0.71 -20.71 -5.83
CA PHE A 6 0.41 -20.85 -4.89
C PHE A 6 0.04 -20.63 -3.43
N ALA A 7 -1.12 -20.04 -3.12
CA ALA A 7 -1.57 -19.82 -1.74
C ALA A 7 -1.61 -21.11 -0.89
N PRO A 8 -2.13 -22.26 -1.38
CA PRO A 8 -2.15 -23.49 -0.58
C PRO A 8 -0.76 -23.98 -0.18
N GLU A 9 0.22 -23.85 -1.08
CA GLU A 9 1.58 -24.33 -0.85
C GLU A 9 2.31 -23.46 0.18
N PHE A 10 2.18 -22.14 0.10
CA PHE A 10 2.81 -21.22 1.06
C PHE A 10 2.12 -21.19 2.42
N ARG A 11 0.82 -21.51 2.48
CA ARG A 11 0.07 -21.62 3.74
C ARG A 11 0.12 -23.04 4.34
N SER A 12 0.85 -23.95 3.71
CA SER A 12 1.06 -25.31 4.21
C SER A 12 1.71 -25.31 5.60
N PRO A 13 1.39 -26.28 6.48
CA PRO A 13 2.05 -26.45 7.77
C PRO A 13 3.57 -26.65 7.70
N LYS A 14 4.12 -27.00 6.53
CA LYS A 14 5.58 -27.05 6.31
C LYS A 14 6.21 -25.65 6.32
N ASN A 15 5.44 -24.62 6.00
CA ASN A 15 5.86 -23.24 5.82
C ASN A 15 5.35 -22.32 6.95
N MET A 16 5.18 -22.84 8.17
CA MET A 16 4.68 -22.08 9.32
C MET A 16 5.51 -20.83 9.65
N HIS A 17 6.81 -20.82 9.30
CA HIS A 17 7.69 -19.66 9.45
C HIS A 17 7.21 -18.44 8.64
N LEU A 18 6.44 -18.64 7.57
CA LEU A 18 5.88 -17.56 6.76
C LEU A 18 4.66 -16.89 7.41
N ARG A 19 4.07 -17.46 8.46
CA ARG A 19 2.87 -16.91 9.13
C ARG A 19 3.07 -15.48 9.65
N ASN A 20 4.30 -15.08 9.93
CA ASN A 20 4.65 -13.75 10.42
C ASN A 20 5.51 -12.95 9.42
N PHE A 21 5.45 -13.30 8.13
CA PHE A 21 6.24 -12.61 7.10
C PHE A 21 6.04 -11.09 7.13
N TYR A 22 4.83 -10.59 7.39
CA TYR A 22 4.56 -9.15 7.51
C TYR A 22 5.49 -8.39 8.48
N ILE A 23 6.06 -9.04 9.49
CA ILE A 23 7.00 -8.45 10.45
C ILE A 23 8.36 -8.11 9.80
N ILE A 24 8.77 -8.82 8.75
CA ILE A 24 10.03 -8.53 8.05
C ILE A 24 9.87 -7.41 7.01
N VAL A 25 8.65 -7.03 6.67
CA VAL A 25 8.41 -5.98 5.65
C VAL A 25 9.00 -4.63 6.09
N PRO A 26 8.80 -4.12 7.33
CA PRO A 26 9.42 -2.88 7.79
C PRO A 26 10.95 -2.79 7.60
N PRO A 27 11.77 -3.75 8.09
CA PRO A 27 13.22 -3.68 7.87
C PRO A 27 13.60 -3.81 6.38
N LEU A 28 12.85 -4.59 5.58
CA LEU A 28 13.07 -4.63 4.13
C LEU A 28 12.81 -3.28 3.46
N THR A 29 11.77 -2.54 3.89
CA THR A 29 11.50 -1.21 3.35
C THR A 29 12.60 -0.20 3.68
N LEU A 30 13.20 -0.27 4.88
CA LEU A 30 14.34 0.56 5.25
C LEU A 30 15.53 0.30 4.33
N ASN A 31 15.91 -0.98 4.19
CA ASN A 31 17.02 -1.40 3.32
C ASN A 31 16.77 -1.01 1.86
N PHE A 32 15.53 -1.17 1.37
CA PHE A 32 15.15 -0.78 0.02
C PHE A 32 15.29 0.73 -0.21
N VAL A 33 14.80 1.56 0.72
CA VAL A 33 14.90 3.02 0.60
C VAL A 33 16.35 3.48 0.59
N GLU A 34 17.19 2.97 1.49
CA GLU A 34 18.63 3.29 1.51
C GLU A 34 19.32 2.91 0.20
N HIS A 35 19.02 1.72 -0.31
CA HIS A 35 19.54 1.25 -1.59
C HIS A 35 19.03 2.11 -2.76
N SER A 36 17.75 2.48 -2.77
CA SER A 36 17.12 3.36 -3.79
C SER A 36 17.83 4.71 -3.85
N ILE A 37 18.09 5.34 -2.70
CA ILE A 37 18.83 6.61 -2.62
C ILE A 37 20.22 6.45 -3.22
N SER A 38 20.96 5.41 -2.81
CA SER A 38 22.31 5.14 -3.32
C SER A 38 22.33 4.93 -4.84
N CYS A 39 21.34 4.22 -5.38
CA CYS A 39 21.18 4.05 -6.83
C CYS A 39 20.89 5.38 -7.54
N LYS A 40 20.00 6.20 -7.00
CA LYS A 40 19.66 7.53 -7.55
C LYS A 40 20.86 8.49 -7.53
N GLU A 41 21.68 8.47 -6.48
CA GLU A 41 22.91 9.26 -6.43
C GLU A 41 23.93 8.85 -7.50
N LYS A 42 24.01 7.55 -7.82
CA LYS A 42 24.89 7.04 -8.88
C LYS A 42 24.45 7.45 -10.28
N LEU A 43 23.14 7.62 -10.52
CA LEU A 43 22.61 8.09 -11.82
C LEU A 43 23.11 9.50 -12.18
N ASN A 44 23.37 10.35 -11.18
CA ASN A 44 23.87 11.71 -11.38
C ASN A 44 25.39 11.78 -11.61
N LYS A 45 26.11 10.65 -11.52
CA LYS A 45 27.56 10.59 -11.76
C LYS A 45 27.85 10.21 -13.22
N LYS A 46 28.94 10.74 -13.77
CA LYS A 46 29.41 10.45 -15.16
C LYS A 46 29.60 8.95 -15.43
N ASN A 47 29.81 8.15 -14.38
CA ASN A 47 29.95 6.71 -14.47
C ASN A 47 28.66 6.02 -13.98
N LYS A 48 27.86 5.51 -14.92
CA LYS A 48 26.52 4.94 -14.68
C LYS A 48 26.52 3.47 -14.25
N GLY A 49 27.69 2.88 -13.98
CA GLY A 49 27.79 1.49 -13.52
C GLY A 49 27.06 1.27 -12.19
N GLY A 50 26.11 0.31 -12.17
CA GLY A 50 25.30 0.02 -10.98
C GLY A 50 24.20 1.05 -10.68
N ALA A 51 23.91 1.93 -11.63
CA ALA A 51 22.78 2.85 -11.55
C ALA A 51 21.51 2.11 -12.02
N ALA A 52 20.54 1.96 -11.13
CA ALA A 52 19.26 1.35 -11.42
C ALA A 52 18.16 2.41 -11.29
N PHE A 53 17.23 2.43 -12.24
CA PHE A 53 15.99 3.18 -12.09
C PHE A 53 15.09 2.41 -11.13
N THR A 54 14.34 3.14 -10.31
CA THR A 54 13.46 2.56 -9.29
C THR A 54 12.36 1.76 -9.99
N ASP A 55 12.36 0.46 -9.79
CA ASP A 55 11.35 -0.45 -10.34
C ASP A 55 10.32 -0.77 -9.26
N ASP A 56 9.04 -0.79 -9.62
CA ASP A 56 7.95 -1.13 -8.72
C ASP A 56 8.00 -2.61 -8.29
N GLY A 57 8.87 -3.42 -8.92
CA GLY A 57 9.10 -4.83 -8.64
C GLY A 57 9.27 -5.19 -7.15
N PHE A 58 9.95 -4.36 -6.35
CA PHE A 58 10.02 -4.60 -4.89
C PHE A 58 8.65 -4.47 -4.22
N ALA A 59 7.94 -3.38 -4.50
CA ALA A 59 6.61 -3.12 -3.95
C ALA A 59 5.59 -4.17 -4.44
N MET A 60 5.65 -4.52 -5.73
CA MET A 60 4.86 -5.59 -6.35
C MET A 60 5.11 -6.94 -5.69
N GLY A 61 6.37 -7.32 -5.46
CA GLY A 61 6.76 -8.56 -4.81
C GLY A 61 6.27 -8.64 -3.36
N VAL A 62 6.44 -7.56 -2.58
CA VAL A 62 5.94 -7.47 -1.20
C VAL A 62 4.41 -7.59 -1.19
N ALA A 63 3.71 -6.86 -2.06
CA ALA A 63 2.26 -6.93 -2.15
C ALA A 63 1.76 -8.33 -2.53
N TYR A 64 2.46 -9.01 -3.44
CA TYR A 64 2.15 -10.37 -3.86
C TYR A 64 2.29 -11.36 -2.70
N ILE A 65 3.40 -11.35 -1.96
CA ILE A 65 3.61 -12.27 -0.83
C ILE A 65 2.60 -12.00 0.29
N LEU A 66 2.35 -10.73 0.62
CA LEU A 66 1.34 -10.36 1.62
C LEU A 66 -0.07 -10.83 1.22
N LYS A 67 -0.44 -10.71 -0.07
CA LYS A 67 -1.70 -11.26 -0.58
C LYS A 67 -1.74 -12.78 -0.46
N LEU A 68 -0.66 -13.43 -0.89
CA LEU A 68 -0.55 -14.87 -0.97
C LEU A 68 -0.62 -15.53 0.41
N LEU A 69 -0.09 -14.87 1.44
CA LEU A 69 -0.19 -15.29 2.84
C LEU A 69 -1.42 -14.75 3.58
N ASN A 70 -2.22 -13.89 2.94
CA ASN A 70 -3.37 -13.19 3.52
C ASN A 70 -3.03 -12.35 4.78
N GLN A 71 -1.91 -11.63 4.75
CA GLN A 71 -1.36 -10.88 5.91
C GLN A 71 -1.57 -9.36 5.82
N TYR A 72 -2.53 -8.91 5.01
CA TYR A 72 -2.72 -7.47 4.82
C TYR A 72 -3.21 -6.76 6.09
N GLN A 73 -4.10 -7.37 6.87
CA GLN A 73 -4.63 -6.74 8.08
C GLN A 73 -3.57 -6.64 9.17
N GLU A 74 -2.78 -7.70 9.34
CA GLU A 74 -1.68 -7.78 10.28
C GLU A 74 -0.59 -6.76 9.91
N PHE A 75 -0.26 -6.63 8.63
CA PHE A 75 0.64 -5.59 8.16
C PHE A 75 0.10 -4.18 8.43
N ASP A 76 -1.17 -3.92 8.12
CA ASP A 76 -1.80 -2.61 8.33
C ASP A 76 -1.82 -2.21 9.82
N SER A 77 -1.99 -3.20 10.72
CA SER A 77 -1.97 -2.98 12.16
C SER A 77 -0.65 -2.42 12.71
N LEU A 78 0.46 -2.57 11.97
CA LEU A 78 1.75 -2.01 12.34
C LEU A 78 1.81 -0.49 12.21
N HIS A 79 0.90 0.13 11.43
CA HIS A 79 0.93 1.57 11.11
C HIS A 79 2.33 2.04 10.66
N TRP A 80 3.06 1.17 9.95
CA TRP A 80 4.49 1.36 9.69
C TRP A 80 4.80 2.63 8.91
N PHE A 81 4.17 2.82 7.75
CA PHE A 81 4.40 4.00 6.91
C PHE A 81 3.99 5.31 7.59
N GLN A 82 2.93 5.27 8.42
CA GLN A 82 2.53 6.41 9.23
C GLN A 82 3.61 6.75 10.26
N SER A 83 4.10 5.75 10.98
CA SER A 83 5.17 5.91 11.98
C SER A 83 6.46 6.47 11.37
N VAL A 84 6.84 5.98 10.19
CA VAL A 84 8.00 6.47 9.45
C VAL A 84 7.83 7.92 9.01
N ARG A 85 6.68 8.26 8.42
CA ARG A 85 6.36 9.63 8.02
C ARG A 85 6.42 10.58 9.21
N GLU A 86 5.76 10.24 10.32
CA GLU A 86 5.75 11.05 11.53
C GLU A 86 7.16 11.29 12.08
N LYS A 87 8.00 10.23 12.11
CA LYS A 87 9.40 10.33 12.52
C LYS A 87 10.15 11.35 11.66
N TYR A 88 10.16 11.19 10.34
CA TYR A 88 10.92 12.07 9.46
C TYR A 88 10.39 13.51 9.48
N VAL A 89 9.08 13.72 9.48
CA VAL A 89 8.47 15.06 9.59
C VAL A 89 8.88 15.74 10.90
N LYS A 90 8.90 15.01 12.01
CA LYS A 90 9.34 15.52 13.32
C LYS A 90 10.81 15.91 13.30
N GLU A 91 11.67 15.07 12.72
CA GLU A 91 13.11 15.34 12.61
C GLU A 91 13.42 16.53 11.69
N ILE A 92 12.78 16.61 10.52
CA ILE A 92 12.89 17.76 9.59
C ILE A 92 12.53 19.05 10.31
N ARG A 93 11.39 19.06 11.02
CA ARG A 93 10.93 20.23 11.78
C ARG A 93 11.91 20.61 12.90
N ALA A 94 12.53 19.62 13.56
CA ALA A 94 13.51 19.88 14.61
C ALA A 94 14.77 20.54 14.05
N VAL A 95 15.29 20.04 12.92
CA VAL A 95 16.46 20.62 12.23
C VAL A 95 16.15 22.04 11.73
N ALA A 96 14.98 22.26 11.12
CA ALA A 96 14.57 23.59 10.65
C ALA A 96 14.47 24.62 11.79
N LYS A 97 13.95 24.22 12.96
CA LYS A 97 13.91 25.09 14.14
C LYS A 97 15.30 25.48 14.62
N GLN A 98 16.20 24.51 14.73
CA GLN A 98 17.58 24.76 15.13
C GLN A 98 18.28 25.68 14.11
N GLN A 99 18.01 25.49 12.82
CA GLN A 99 18.61 26.30 11.75
C GLN A 99 18.23 27.78 11.86
N ASN A 100 16.97 28.08 12.19
CA ASN A 100 16.53 29.46 12.43
C ASN A 100 17.24 30.09 13.63
N VAL A 101 17.45 29.34 14.71
CA VAL A 101 18.19 29.82 15.89
C VAL A 101 19.68 30.01 15.59
N GLN A 102 20.29 29.09 14.83
CA GLN A 102 21.71 29.17 14.49
C GLN A 102 22.01 30.24 13.44
N SER A 103 21.03 30.67 12.64
CA SER A 103 21.22 31.66 11.57
C SER A 103 21.71 33.02 12.07
N THR A 104 21.50 33.34 13.35
CA THR A 104 22.03 34.54 14.00
C THR A 104 23.47 34.38 14.50
N SER A 105 23.99 33.14 14.55
CA SER A 105 25.39 32.86 14.87
C SER A 105 26.22 32.78 13.58
N GLN A 106 27.39 33.41 13.53
CA GLN A 106 28.27 33.43 12.35
C GLN A 106 28.99 32.08 12.08
N ASP A 107 28.43 30.95 12.55
CA ASP A 107 29.03 29.63 12.33
C ASP A 107 28.52 29.00 11.03
N GLU A 108 29.17 29.39 9.93
CA GLU A 108 28.82 28.96 8.57
C GLU A 108 28.96 27.44 8.37
N LYS A 109 29.96 26.80 9.00
CA LYS A 109 30.18 25.35 8.89
C LYS A 109 29.07 24.55 9.55
N LEU A 110 28.61 25.02 10.71
CA LEU A 110 27.48 24.42 11.40
C LEU A 110 26.22 24.53 10.53
N LEU A 111 25.95 25.72 9.97
CA LEU A 111 24.80 25.95 9.10
C LEU A 111 24.81 25.07 7.84
N GLN A 112 25.97 24.89 7.21
CA GLN A 112 26.14 23.97 6.07
C GLN A 112 25.83 22.52 6.43
N THR A 113 26.32 22.06 7.58
CA THR A 113 26.06 20.69 8.08
C THR A 113 24.57 20.46 8.32
N MET A 114 23.88 21.44 8.91
CA MET A 114 22.44 21.38 9.16
C MET A 114 21.63 21.34 7.87
N ASN A 115 22.00 22.13 6.86
CA ASN A 115 21.37 22.09 5.54
C ASN A 115 21.50 20.71 4.88
N LEU A 116 22.69 20.09 4.98
CA LEU A 116 22.89 18.74 4.44
C LEU A 116 22.02 17.70 5.16
N THR A 117 21.91 17.80 6.49
CA THR A 117 21.04 16.94 7.29
C THR A 117 19.57 17.12 6.92
N HIS A 118 19.09 18.37 6.80
CA HIS A 118 17.72 18.67 6.38
C HIS A 118 17.41 18.01 5.04
N LYS A 119 18.27 18.25 4.04
CA LYS A 119 18.11 17.70 2.70
C LYS A 119 18.11 16.17 2.69
N ARG A 120 18.96 15.54 3.50
CA ARG A 120 18.99 14.06 3.64
C ARG A 120 17.68 13.52 4.19
N LEU A 121 17.12 14.17 5.21
CA LEU A 121 15.85 13.75 5.80
C LEU A 121 14.69 13.90 4.81
N GLU A 122 14.67 14.98 4.03
CA GLU A 122 13.67 15.19 2.97
C GLU A 122 13.74 14.11 1.88
N VAL A 123 14.95 13.77 1.43
CA VAL A 123 15.15 12.68 0.45
C VAL A 123 14.65 11.35 0.99
N CYS A 124 15.00 11.00 2.24
CA CYS A 124 14.51 9.77 2.86
C CYS A 124 12.98 9.74 2.94
N LEU A 125 12.34 10.83 3.37
CA LEU A 125 10.89 10.94 3.44
C LEU A 125 10.25 10.74 2.06
N GLN A 126 10.77 11.43 1.04
CA GLN A 126 10.27 11.32 -0.33
C GLN A 126 10.35 9.89 -0.88
N GLU A 127 11.45 9.18 -0.62
CA GLU A 127 11.59 7.79 -1.06
C GLU A 127 10.62 6.84 -0.34
N PHE A 128 10.38 7.06 0.94
CA PHE A 128 9.37 6.31 1.69
C PHE A 128 7.96 6.56 1.16
N GLU A 129 7.63 7.79 0.77
CA GLU A 129 6.34 8.11 0.18
C GLU A 129 6.16 7.45 -1.19
N LEU A 130 7.20 7.48 -2.02
CA LEU A 130 7.18 6.79 -3.32
C LEU A 130 6.96 5.29 -3.14
N LEU A 131 7.68 4.66 -2.20
CA LEU A 131 7.49 3.25 -1.87
C LEU A 131 6.07 2.97 -1.37
N TYR A 132 5.53 3.84 -0.51
CA TYR A 132 4.16 3.72 -0.01
C TYR A 132 3.13 3.76 -1.14
N PHE A 133 3.27 4.68 -2.09
CA PHE A 133 2.37 4.77 -3.24
C PHE A 133 2.48 3.53 -4.14
N SER A 134 3.69 3.10 -4.48
CA SER A 134 3.89 1.89 -5.28
C SER A 134 3.31 0.65 -4.61
N LEU A 135 3.53 0.49 -3.30
CA LEU A 135 2.97 -0.63 -2.55
C LEU A 135 1.45 -0.55 -2.45
N SER A 136 0.88 0.63 -2.21
CA SER A 136 -0.56 0.82 -2.14
C SER A 136 -1.24 0.46 -3.46
N SER A 137 -0.67 0.93 -4.58
CA SER A 137 -1.13 0.58 -5.93
C SER A 137 -1.03 -0.92 -6.19
N ALA A 138 0.10 -1.55 -5.84
CA ALA A 138 0.30 -3.00 -5.98
C ALA A 138 -0.73 -3.80 -5.16
N ARG A 139 -1.05 -3.36 -3.95
CA ARG A 139 -2.07 -4.01 -3.11
C ARG A 139 -3.47 -3.90 -3.72
N ILE A 140 -3.81 -2.77 -4.33
CA ILE A 140 -5.08 -2.60 -5.06
C ILE A 140 -5.13 -3.55 -6.25
N PHE A 141 -4.05 -3.64 -7.02
CA PHE A 141 -3.93 -4.58 -8.16
C PHE A 141 -4.24 -6.03 -7.75
N PHE A 142 -3.69 -6.52 -6.64
CA PHE A 142 -3.98 -7.87 -6.13
C PHE A 142 -5.32 -8.02 -5.37
N ARG A 143 -6.07 -6.92 -5.18
CA ARG A 143 -7.42 -6.92 -4.61
C ARG A 143 -8.52 -6.83 -5.67
N ALA A 144 -8.21 -6.41 -6.90
CA ALA A 144 -9.18 -6.21 -7.98
C ALA A 144 -10.09 -7.42 -8.24
N ASP A 145 -9.59 -8.66 -8.05
CA ASP A 145 -10.41 -9.87 -8.18
C ASP A 145 -11.57 -9.94 -7.17
N LYS A 146 -11.38 -9.41 -5.95
CA LYS A 146 -12.45 -9.34 -4.94
C LYS A 146 -13.47 -8.28 -5.32
N THR A 147 -13.02 -7.11 -5.76
CA THR A 147 -13.90 -6.01 -6.17
C THR A 147 -14.75 -6.37 -7.40
N ALA A 148 -14.17 -7.04 -8.40
CA ALA A 148 -14.92 -7.51 -9.56
C ALA A 148 -15.89 -8.65 -9.22
N ALA A 149 -15.53 -9.54 -8.30
CA ALA A 149 -16.42 -10.59 -7.81
C ALA A 149 -17.58 -10.02 -6.97
N GLU A 150 -17.30 -9.07 -6.08
CA GLU A 150 -18.26 -8.34 -5.26
C GLU A 150 -19.22 -7.50 -6.14
N GLU A 151 -18.72 -6.78 -7.14
CA GLU A 151 -19.55 -6.06 -8.12
C GLU A 151 -20.44 -6.99 -8.96
N ASN A 152 -19.95 -8.17 -9.34
CA ASN A 152 -20.76 -9.15 -10.05
C ASN A 152 -21.80 -9.82 -9.14
N GLN A 153 -21.50 -9.97 -7.85
CA GLN A 153 -22.43 -10.48 -6.85
C GLN A 153 -23.55 -9.47 -6.57
N GLU A 154 -23.22 -8.19 -6.38
CA GLU A 154 -24.22 -7.12 -6.24
C GLU A 154 -25.12 -6.97 -7.48
N LYS A 155 -24.58 -7.13 -8.69
CA LYS A 155 -25.38 -7.14 -9.92
C LYS A 155 -26.36 -8.31 -9.94
N LYS A 156 -25.91 -9.51 -9.57
CA LYS A 156 -26.78 -10.69 -9.47
C LYS A 156 -27.88 -10.53 -8.42
N GLU A 157 -27.55 -9.99 -7.25
CA GLU A 157 -28.52 -9.77 -6.18
C GLU A 157 -29.59 -8.73 -6.59
N ARG A 158 -29.19 -7.65 -7.27
CA ARG A 158 -30.14 -6.66 -7.82
C ARG A 158 -31.02 -7.22 -8.93
N GLU A 159 -30.48 -8.08 -9.80
CA GLU A 159 -31.26 -8.77 -10.82
C GLU A 159 -32.27 -9.73 -10.19
N GLU A 160 -31.88 -10.51 -9.17
CA GLU A 160 -32.76 -11.41 -8.44
C GLU A 160 -33.87 -10.68 -7.65
N GLU A 161 -33.58 -9.50 -7.08
CA GLU A 161 -34.59 -8.64 -6.45
C GLU A 161 -35.59 -8.07 -7.48
N SER A 162 -35.12 -7.65 -8.67
CA SER A 162 -36.00 -7.14 -9.73
C SER A 162 -36.96 -8.21 -10.29
N VAL A 163 -36.51 -9.46 -10.37
CA VAL A 163 -37.30 -10.61 -10.81
C VAL A 163 -38.35 -10.99 -9.76
N LYS A 164 -37.99 -10.98 -8.47
CA LYS A 164 -38.96 -11.23 -7.38
C LYS A 164 -40.05 -10.16 -7.31
N THR A 165 -39.69 -8.90 -7.53
CA THR A 165 -40.65 -7.78 -7.54
C THR A 165 -41.65 -7.88 -8.72
N SER A 166 -41.19 -8.39 -9.87
CA SER A 166 -42.04 -8.58 -11.06
C SER A 166 -42.98 -9.79 -10.96
N ILE A 167 -42.66 -10.80 -10.15
CA ILE A 167 -43.49 -12.00 -9.96
C ILE A 167 -44.53 -11.80 -8.83
N GLY A 168 -44.26 -10.90 -7.87
CA GLY A 168 -45.19 -10.59 -6.78
C GLY A 168 -46.50 -9.91 -7.21
N ASP A 169 -46.52 -9.23 -8.36
CA ASP A 169 -47.66 -8.44 -8.83
C ASP A 169 -48.73 -9.27 -9.60
N LEU A 170 -48.53 -10.58 -9.80
CA LEU A 170 -49.41 -11.43 -10.61
C LEU A 170 -50.29 -12.40 -9.82
N SER A 171 -50.54 -12.17 -8.52
CA SER A 171 -51.29 -13.11 -7.67
C SER A 171 -52.44 -12.54 -6.82
N THR A 172 -52.93 -11.33 -7.09
CA THR A 172 -54.17 -10.81 -6.45
C THR A 172 -55.20 -10.34 -7.47
N ALA A 173 -55.85 -11.28 -8.15
CA ALA A 173 -57.13 -11.05 -8.81
C ALA A 173 -58.14 -12.11 -8.34
N ALA A 174 -58.93 -11.75 -7.32
CA ALA A 174 -60.05 -12.54 -6.84
C ALA A 174 -61.19 -12.53 -7.88
N PRO A 175 -61.94 -13.64 -8.06
CA PRO A 175 -63.03 -13.69 -9.03
C PRO A 175 -64.28 -13.00 -8.46
N ALA A 176 -64.88 -12.12 -9.25
CA ALA A 176 -66.14 -11.46 -8.93
C ALA A 176 -67.33 -12.39 -9.27
N ASP A 177 -68.28 -12.50 -8.33
CA ASP A 177 -69.53 -13.25 -8.43
C ASP A 177 -70.46 -12.72 -9.55
N PRO A 178 -71.23 -13.58 -10.24
CA PRO A 178 -72.24 -13.14 -11.19
C PRO A 178 -73.62 -12.99 -10.51
N VAL A 179 -74.25 -11.85 -10.76
CA VAL A 179 -75.64 -11.54 -10.44
C VAL A 179 -76.57 -12.23 -11.46
N VAL A 180 -77.56 -12.99 -11.02
CA VAL A 180 -78.75 -13.34 -11.83
C VAL A 180 -80.02 -13.16 -10.98
N LYS A 181 -81.02 -12.60 -11.64
CA LYS A 181 -82.35 -12.17 -11.19
C LYS A 181 -83.17 -13.23 -10.47
#